data_AF-A0A3C0CBE8-F1
#
_entry.id   AF-A0A3C0CBE8-F1
#
_cell.length_a   1.000
_cell.length_b   1.000
_cell.length_c   1.000
_cell.angle_alpha   90.00
_cell.angle_beta   90.00
_cell.angle_gamma   90.00
#
_symmetry.space_group_name_H-M   'P 1'
#
loop_
_entity.id
_entity.type
_entity.pdbx_description
1 polymer ?
#
loop_
_entity_poly.entity_id
_entity_poly.type
_entity_poly.pdbx_seq_one_letter_code
_entity_poly.pdbx_strand_id
1 'polypeptide(L)'
;MEIRYSNTETRMYYHKVVGKVFKILPISEDFPETVNHYIYDLIGELHGSLGMLSKKSDKVCLMSVINYLNHLIETDCSAGDLKSTVFECIRLVKILAGEDT
;
A
#
# COMPACT_ATOMS: atom_id res chain seq x y z
N MET A 1 19.84 -10.59 -15.03
CA MET A 1 18.90 -11.70 -14.76
C MET A 1 17.60 -11.08 -14.28
N GLU A 2 16.53 -11.16 -15.05
CA GLU A 2 15.21 -10.69 -14.59
C GLU A 2 14.61 -11.78 -13.69
N ILE A 3 14.37 -11.45 -12.41
CA ILE A 3 13.62 -12.34 -11.51
C ILE A 3 12.15 -12.29 -11.96
N ARG A 4 11.60 -13.43 -12.38
CA ARG A 4 10.18 -13.56 -12.73
C ARG A 4 9.41 -14.18 -11.57
N TYR A 5 8.49 -13.43 -10.99
CA TYR A 5 7.57 -13.92 -9.97
C TYR A 5 6.38 -14.62 -10.61
N SER A 6 5.89 -15.68 -9.98
CA SER A 6 4.62 -16.27 -10.39
C SER A 6 3.46 -15.34 -10.03
N ASN A 7 2.38 -15.38 -10.82
CA ASN A 7 1.17 -14.62 -10.52
C ASN A 7 0.62 -14.94 -9.11
N THR A 8 0.79 -16.18 -8.64
CA THR A 8 0.35 -16.61 -7.30
C THR A 8 1.16 -15.94 -6.19
N GLU A 9 2.49 -15.92 -6.30
CA GLU A 9 3.37 -15.25 -5.32
C GLU A 9 3.09 -13.74 -5.27
N THR A 10 2.92 -13.11 -6.43
CA THR A 10 2.56 -11.70 -6.54
C THR A 10 1.24 -11.40 -5.83
N ARG A 11 0.19 -12.20 -6.08
CA ARG A 11 -1.12 -12.01 -5.42
C ARG A 11 -1.05 -12.24 -3.92
N MET A 12 -0.35 -13.29 -3.48
CA MET A 12 -0.16 -13.57 -2.05
C MET A 12 0.59 -12.46 -1.33
N TYR A 13 1.56 -11.84 -2.00
CA TYR A 13 2.25 -10.67 -1.48
C TYR A 13 1.29 -9.50 -1.27
N TYR A 14 0.52 -9.10 -2.30
CA TYR A 14 -0.40 -7.98 -2.18
C TYR A 14 -1.55 -8.24 -1.20
N HIS A 15 -2.00 -9.48 -1.04
CA HIS A 15 -2.94 -9.84 0.02
C HIS A 15 -2.37 -9.55 1.42
N LYS A 16 -1.07 -9.79 1.65
CA LYS A 16 -0.40 -9.39 2.90
C LYS A 16 -0.27 -7.87 3.04
N VAL A 17 -0.05 -7.16 1.94
CA VAL A 17 0.01 -5.70 1.91
C VAL A 17 -1.32 -5.08 2.35
N VAL A 18 -2.47 -5.67 2.00
CA VAL A 18 -3.79 -5.21 2.51
C VAL A 18 -3.77 -5.08 4.03
N GLY A 19 -3.26 -6.12 4.72
CA GLY A 19 -3.14 -6.11 6.17
C GLY A 19 -2.16 -5.06 6.70
N LYS A 20 -1.09 -4.75 5.97
CA LYS A 20 -0.12 -3.69 6.34
C LYS A 20 -0.76 -2.31 6.19
N VAL A 21 -1.46 -2.04 5.09
CA VAL A 21 -2.17 -0.78 4.88
C VAL A 21 -3.26 -0.61 5.96
N PHE A 22 -4.01 -1.66 6.29
CA PHE A 22 -5.03 -1.60 7.34
C PHE A 22 -4.44 -1.27 8.74
N LYS A 23 -3.22 -1.73 9.04
CA LYS A 23 -2.53 -1.43 10.31
C LYS A 23 -2.20 0.04 10.51
N ILE A 24 -2.23 0.88 9.46
CA ILE A 24 -2.03 2.32 9.59
C ILE A 24 -3.06 2.92 10.57
N LEU A 25 -4.32 2.45 10.52
CA LEU A 25 -5.39 2.97 11.39
C LEU A 25 -5.08 2.79 12.89
N PRO A 26 -4.91 1.57 13.43
CA PRO A 26 -4.62 1.40 14.85
C PRO A 26 -3.28 2.01 15.26
N ILE A 27 -2.26 2.02 14.38
CA ILE A 27 -0.99 2.70 14.71
C ILE A 27 -1.20 4.22 14.83
N SER A 28 -2.00 4.82 13.97
CA SER A 28 -2.31 6.25 14.05
C SER A 28 -3.08 6.64 15.32
N GLU A 29 -3.85 5.70 15.89
CA GLU A 29 -4.66 5.91 17.09
C GLU A 29 -3.85 5.64 18.36
N ASP A 30 -3.12 4.52 18.41
CA ASP A 30 -2.42 4.05 19.62
C ASP A 30 -0.99 4.59 19.74
N PHE A 31 -0.33 4.86 18.61
CA PHE A 31 1.10 5.23 18.52
C PHE A 31 1.36 6.31 17.43
N PRO A 32 0.69 7.47 17.49
CA PRO A 32 0.69 8.48 16.43
C PRO A 32 2.09 8.99 16.07
N GLU A 33 3.04 9.01 17.00
CA GLU A 33 4.42 9.40 16.76
C GLU A 33 5.20 8.43 15.86
N THR A 34 4.72 7.18 15.72
CA THR A 34 5.38 6.13 14.92
C THR A 34 4.72 5.89 13.58
N VAL A 35 3.50 6.40 13.35
CA VAL A 35 2.72 6.11 12.14
C VAL A 35 3.43 6.55 10.86
N ASN A 36 4.05 7.73 10.86
CA ASN A 36 4.76 8.23 9.69
C ASN A 36 5.97 7.35 9.32
N HIS A 37 6.69 6.84 10.33
CA HIS A 37 7.79 5.91 10.10
C HIS A 37 7.29 4.59 9.51
N TYR A 38 6.18 4.07 10.05
CA TYR A 38 5.54 2.86 9.52
C TYR A 38 5.10 3.01 8.05
N ILE A 39 4.46 4.14 7.72
CA ILE A 39 4.03 4.43 6.34
C ILE A 39 5.25 4.56 5.41
N TYR A 40 6.33 5.22 5.88
CA TYR A 40 7.56 5.38 5.11
C TYR A 40 8.21 4.03 4.76
N ASP A 41 8.32 3.14 5.74
CA ASP A 41 8.86 1.79 5.51
C ASP A 41 7.98 0.99 4.53
N LEU A 42 6.66 1.12 4.65
CA LEU A 42 5.71 0.49 3.73
C LEU A 42 5.87 1.02 2.30
N ILE A 43 6.05 2.33 2.11
CA ILE A 43 6.33 2.93 0.80
C ILE A 43 7.61 2.35 0.20
N GLY A 44 8.68 2.24 0.99
CA GLY A 44 9.95 1.63 0.56
C GLY A 44 9.77 0.19 0.08
N GLU A 45 9.00 -0.61 0.83
CA GLU A 45 8.67 -1.99 0.46
C GLU A 45 7.90 -2.05 -0.87
N LEU A 46 6.89 -1.19 -1.06
CA LEU A 46 6.06 -1.14 -2.27
C LEU A 46 6.86 -0.67 -3.49
N HIS A 47 7.81 0.24 -3.33
CA HIS A 47 8.74 0.58 -4.41
C HIS A 47 9.55 -0.65 -4.84
N GLY A 48 10.04 -1.45 -3.89
CA GLY A 48 10.76 -2.69 -4.15
C GLY A 48 9.90 -3.75 -4.85
N SER A 49 8.59 -3.77 -4.61
CA SER A 49 7.67 -4.75 -5.20
C SER A 49 7.25 -4.44 -6.64
N LEU A 50 7.61 -3.28 -7.19
CA LEU A 50 7.24 -2.88 -8.55
C LEU A 50 7.71 -3.88 -9.62
N GLY A 51 8.87 -4.52 -9.40
CA GLY A 51 9.42 -5.56 -10.26
C GLY A 51 8.60 -6.85 -10.31
N MET A 52 7.71 -7.08 -9.34
CA MET A 52 6.82 -8.25 -9.27
C MET A 52 5.62 -8.12 -10.22
N LEU A 53 5.33 -6.91 -10.69
CA LEU A 53 4.17 -6.61 -11.54
C LEU A 53 4.56 -6.66 -13.02
N SER A 54 3.83 -7.46 -13.80
CA SER A 54 4.04 -7.58 -15.25
C SER A 54 3.17 -6.61 -16.05
N LYS A 55 1.97 -6.31 -15.57
CA LYS A 55 1.01 -5.43 -16.28
C LYS A 55 1.27 -3.96 -15.97
N LYS A 56 1.18 -3.12 -17.00
CA LYS A 56 1.29 -1.66 -16.86
C LYS A 56 0.18 -1.08 -15.97
N SER A 57 -1.05 -1.60 -16.08
CA SER A 57 -2.18 -1.21 -15.24
C SER A 57 -1.88 -1.39 -13.76
N ASP A 58 -1.29 -2.54 -13.40
CA ASP A 58 -1.03 -2.91 -12.02
C ASP A 58 0.10 -2.03 -11.45
N LYS A 59 1.13 -1.74 -12.27
CA LYS A 59 2.19 -0.78 -11.90
C LYS A 59 1.62 0.61 -11.63
N VAL A 60 0.72 1.09 -12.47
CA VAL A 60 0.05 2.38 -12.28
C VAL A 60 -0.78 2.36 -10.98
N CYS A 61 -1.54 1.28 -10.75
CA CYS A 61 -2.32 1.09 -9.54
C CYS A 61 -1.44 1.13 -8.28
N LEU A 62 -0.29 0.44 -8.28
CA LEU A 62 0.68 0.48 -7.18
C LEU A 62 1.26 1.88 -6.96
N MET A 63 1.59 2.60 -8.04
CA MET A 63 2.07 3.98 -7.93
C MET A 63 1.02 4.92 -7.35
N SER A 64 -0.27 4.70 -7.63
CA SER A 64 -1.35 5.43 -6.97
C SER A 64 -1.38 5.14 -5.46
N VAL A 65 -1.23 3.88 -5.04
CA VAL A 65 -1.14 3.52 -3.61
C VAL A 65 0.03 4.25 -2.95
N ILE A 66 1.21 4.21 -3.54
CA ILE A 66 2.40 4.90 -3.02
C ILE A 66 2.15 6.41 -2.89
N ASN A 67 1.54 7.03 -3.90
CA ASN A 67 1.24 8.45 -3.87
C ASN A 67 0.26 8.83 -2.75
N TYR A 68 -0.77 8.02 -2.52
CA TYR A 68 -1.70 8.22 -1.40
C TYR A 68 -0.99 8.10 -0.04
N LEU A 69 -0.08 7.14 0.11
CA LEU A 69 0.70 6.99 1.34
C LEU A 69 1.68 8.16 1.55
N ASN A 70 2.33 8.67 0.49
CA ASN A 70 3.16 9.87 0.57
C ASN A 70 2.32 11.08 1.01
N HIS A 71 1.11 11.24 0.47
CA HIS A 71 0.21 12.32 0.86
C HIS A 71 -0.10 12.31 2.37
N LEU A 72 -0.28 11.13 2.97
CA LEU A 72 -0.51 10.99 4.41
C LEU A 72 0.69 11.43 5.27
N ILE A 73 1.92 11.35 4.75
CA ILE A 73 3.13 11.77 5.48
C ILE A 73 3.40 13.27 5.26
N GLU A 74 3.20 13.75 4.03
CA GLU A 74 3.57 15.11 3.63
C GLU A 74 2.57 16.17 4.08
N THR A 75 1.35 15.77 4.44
CA THR A 75 0.29 16.69 4.82
C THR A 75 -0.24 16.39 6.22
N ASP A 76 -0.62 17.45 6.94
CA ASP A 76 -1.31 17.34 8.23
C ASP A 76 -2.77 16.94 7.97
N CYS A 77 -2.98 15.65 7.70
CA CYS A 77 -4.30 15.08 7.40
C CYS A 77 -5.17 15.03 8.66
N SER A 78 -6.47 15.31 8.51
CA SER A 78 -7.42 14.96 9.57
C SER A 78 -7.53 13.44 9.74
N ALA A 79 -7.99 12.97 10.90
CA ALA A 79 -8.27 11.55 11.11
C ALA A 79 -9.29 10.98 10.10
N GLY A 80 -10.22 11.83 9.62
CA GLY A 80 -11.18 11.46 8.57
C GLY A 80 -10.50 11.25 7.22
N ASP A 81 -9.61 12.16 6.84
CA ASP A 81 -8.84 12.06 5.60
C ASP A 81 -7.95 10.81 5.63
N LEU A 82 -7.19 10.61 6.72
CA LEU A 82 -6.36 9.43 6.93
C LEU A 82 -7.15 8.14 6.74
N LYS A 83 -8.30 8.03 7.40
CA LYS A 83 -9.16 6.85 7.29
C LYS A 83 -9.64 6.62 5.86
N SER A 84 -10.10 7.67 5.19
CA SER A 84 -10.59 7.58 3.80
C SER A 84 -9.49 7.14 2.83
N THR A 85 -8.29 7.72 2.97
CA THR A 85 -7.12 7.39 2.14
C THR A 85 -6.65 5.97 2.38
N VAL A 86 -6.59 5.51 3.63
CA VAL A 86 -6.22 4.12 3.97
C VAL A 86 -7.18 3.13 3.32
N PHE A 87 -8.50 3.39 3.35
CA PHE A 87 -9.46 2.51 2.68
C PHE A 87 -9.33 2.53 1.16
N GLU A 88 -9.02 3.67 0.56
CA GLU A 88 -8.75 3.75 -0.88
C GLU A 88 -7.48 2.96 -1.25
N CYS A 89 -6.41 3.07 -0.46
CA CYS A 89 -5.22 2.23 -0.62
C CYS A 89 -5.56 0.74 -0.50
N ILE A 90 -6.37 0.33 0.48
CA ILE A 90 -6.82 -1.07 0.63
C ILE A 90 -7.55 -1.54 -0.64
N ARG A 91 -8.49 -0.74 -1.15
CA ARG A 91 -9.25 -1.07 -2.37
C ARG A 91 -8.33 -1.31 -3.55
N LEU A 92 -7.34 -0.43 -3.76
CA LEU A 92 -6.36 -0.57 -4.83
C LEU A 92 -5.44 -1.79 -4.65
N VAL A 93 -4.96 -2.03 -3.43
CA VAL A 93 -4.12 -3.20 -3.14
C VAL A 93 -4.89 -4.51 -3.32
N LYS A 94 -6.19 -4.55 -3.02
CA LYS A 94 -7.05 -5.71 -3.29
C LYS A 94 -7.14 -6.06 -4.78
N ILE A 95 -7.21 -5.04 -5.65
CA ILE A 95 -7.13 -5.25 -7.10
C ILE A 95 -5.80 -5.93 -7.48
N LEU A 96 -4.68 -5.51 -6.87
CA LEU A 96 -3.37 -6.15 -7.08
C LEU A 96 -3.29 -7.58 -6.52
N ALA A 97 -4.03 -7.86 -5.44
CA ALA A 97 -4.20 -9.20 -4.90
C ALA A 97 -5.10 -10.10 -5.77
N GLY A 98 -5.79 -9.53 -6.76
CA GLY A 98 -6.74 -10.24 -7.62
C GLY A 98 -8.08 -10.52 -6.93
N GLU A 99 -8.45 -9.71 -5.94
CA GLU A 99 -9.78 -9.71 -5.32
C GLU A 99 -10.73 -8.81 -6.15
N ASP A 100 -11.96 -9.28 -6.39
CA ASP A 100 -13.00 -8.46 -7.00
C ASP A 100 -13.48 -7.42 -5.96
N THR A 101 -13.33 -6.12 -6.28
CA THR A 101 -13.74 -4.99 -5.43
C THR A 101 -15.13 -4.48 -5.76
#